data_AF-A5JHE4-F1
#
_entry.id   AF-A5JHE4-F1
#
_cell.length_a   1.000
_cell.length_b   1.000
_cell.length_c   1.000
_cell.angle_alpha   90.00
_cell.angle_beta   90.00
_cell.angle_gamma   90.00
#
_symmetry.space_group_name_H-M   'P 1'
#
loop_
_entity.id
_entity.type
_entity.pdbx_description
1 polymer ?
#
loop_
_entity_poly.entity_id
_entity_poly.type
_entity_poly.pdbx_seq_one_letter_code
_entity_poly.pdbx_strand_id
1 'polypeptide(L)' 'GGYDAGMYLSRLCRADLAEITYTKFNLDGLPVPAIQVVTDHPTVACMGSQYAGWRISVGKYFGMGSGPARALGLKPKELY' A
#
# COMPACT_ATOMS: atom_id res chain seq x y z
N GLY A 1 -5.29 0.42 -16.46
CA GLY A 1 -4.92 1.50 -15.52
C GLY A 1 -6.16 2.30 -15.17
N GLY A 2 -6.02 3.41 -14.43
CA GLY A 2 -7.14 4.27 -14.04
C GLY A 2 -7.47 4.20 -12.55
N TYR A 3 -8.47 4.98 -12.14
CA TYR A 3 -8.86 5.17 -10.75
C TYR A 3 -9.19 3.84 -10.06
N ASP A 4 -10.10 3.03 -10.61
CA ASP A 4 -10.52 1.78 -9.97
C ASP A 4 -9.36 0.79 -9.86
N ALA A 5 -8.52 0.69 -10.90
CA ALA A 5 -7.32 -0.13 -10.86
C ALA A 5 -6.37 0.28 -9.72
N GLY A 6 -6.25 1.59 -9.45
CA GLY A 6 -5.51 2.12 -8.31
C GLY A 6 -6.12 1.74 -6.95
N MET A 7 -7.45 1.72 -6.85
CA MET A 7 -8.14 1.30 -5.61
C MET A 7 -7.96 -0.18 -5.34
N TYR A 8 -8.16 -1.02 -6.36
CA TYR A 8 -7.89 -2.45 -6.26
C TYR A 8 -6.45 -2.71 -5.84
N LEU A 9 -5.47 -2.05 -6.49
CA LEU A 9 -4.06 -2.20 -6.13
C LEU A 9 -3.78 -1.74 -4.68
N SER A 10 -4.37 -0.61 -4.27
CA SER A 10 -4.16 -0.07 -2.91
C SER A 10 -4.72 -0.99 -1.83
N ARG A 11 -5.88 -1.62 -2.08
CA ARG A 11 -6.47 -2.66 -1.21
C ARG A 11 -5.58 -3.90 -1.14
N LEU A 12 -5.12 -4.40 -2.30
CA LEU A 12 -4.18 -5.53 -2.37
C LEU A 12 -2.90 -5.27 -1.59
N CYS A 13 -2.30 -4.08 -1.72
CA CYS A 13 -1.11 -3.71 -0.98
C CYS A 13 -1.33 -3.72 0.54
N ARG A 14 -2.54 -3.49 1.04
CA ARG A 14 -2.90 -3.52 2.46
C ARG A 14 -3.50 -4.85 2.92
N ALA A 15 -3.37 -5.91 2.12
CA ALA A 15 -3.95 -7.22 2.38
C ALA A 15 -5.49 -7.18 2.59
N ASP A 16 -6.14 -6.20 1.97
CA ASP A 16 -7.57 -5.89 2.15
C ASP A 16 -8.01 -5.58 3.60
N LEU A 17 -7.05 -5.21 4.47
CA LEU A 17 -7.30 -4.83 5.87
C LEU A 17 -7.56 -3.32 6.04
N ALA A 18 -7.98 -2.64 4.97
CA ALA A 18 -8.28 -1.21 5.00
C ALA A 18 -9.41 -0.86 4.04
N GLU A 19 -10.31 0.00 4.50
CA GLU A 19 -11.28 0.65 3.64
C GLU A 19 -10.61 1.82 2.93
N ILE A 20 -10.81 1.92 1.61
CA ILE A 20 -10.27 3.01 0.79
C ILE A 20 -11.42 3.59 -0.01
N THR A 21 -11.61 4.90 0.07
CA THR A 21 -12.66 5.63 -0.64
C THR A 21 -12.11 6.86 -1.34
N TYR A 22 -12.74 7.27 -2.45
CA TYR A 22 -12.43 8.55 -3.08
C TYR A 22 -13.01 9.69 -2.27
N THR A 23 -12.23 10.76 -2.14
CA THR A 23 -12.67 11.99 -1.52
C THR A 23 -12.04 13.19 -2.22
N LYS A 24 -12.33 14.39 -1.73
CA LYS A 24 -11.65 15.62 -2.12
C LYS A 24 -10.96 16.19 -0.88
N PHE A 25 -9.75 16.68 -1.07
CA PHE A 25 -9.03 17.41 -0.02
C PHE A 25 -8.88 18.87 -0.44
N ASN A 26 -9.04 19.80 0.48
CA ASN A 26 -8.89 21.22 0.20
C ASN A 26 -7.48 21.68 0.59
N LEU A 27 -6.67 22.06 -0.39
CA LEU A 27 -5.35 22.65 -0.21
C LEU A 27 -5.46 24.16 -0.41
N ASP A 28 -5.55 24.93 0.67
CA ASP A 28 -5.57 26.40 0.64
C ASP A 28 -6.61 26.99 -0.35
N GLY A 29 -7.80 26.41 -0.38
CA GLY A 29 -8.90 26.83 -1.28
C GLY A 29 -8.96 26.08 -2.61
N LEU A 30 -7.97 25.23 -2.91
CA LEU A 30 -7.94 24.40 -4.10
C LEU A 30 -8.44 22.97 -3.80
N PRO A 31 -9.62 22.54 -4.29
CA PRO A 31 -10.08 21.17 -4.13
C PRO A 31 -9.28 20.23 -5.04
N VAL A 32 -8.60 19.25 -4.46
CA VAL A 32 -7.85 18.21 -5.17
C VAL A 32 -8.44 16.82 -4.95
N PRO A 33 -8.30 15.88 -5.92
CA PRO A 33 -8.63 14.49 -5.70
C PRO A 33 -7.81 13.90 -4.55
N ALA A 34 -8.44 13.11 -3.70
CA ALA A 34 -7.79 12.45 -2.58
C ALA A 34 -8.37 11.05 -2.36
N ILE A 35 -7.68 10.26 -1.54
CA ILE A 35 -8.16 8.99 -1.03
C ILE A 35 -8.22 9.07 0.49
N GLN A 36 -9.31 8.57 1.07
CA GLN A 36 -9.38 8.31 2.50
C GLN A 36 -9.02 6.84 2.72
N VAL A 37 -8.21 6.58 3.75
CA VAL A 37 -7.81 5.22 4.14
C VAL A 37 -8.12 5.05 5.61
N VAL A 38 -8.87 4.00 5.95
CA VAL A 38 -9.26 3.66 7.32
C VAL A 38 -8.87 2.20 7.59
N THR A 39 -8.24 1.92 8.73
CA THR A 39 -7.87 0.56 9.14
C THR A 39 -7.80 0.45 10.65
N ASP A 40 -8.36 -0.64 11.18
CA ASP A 40 -8.20 -1.04 12.59
C ASP A 40 -6.99 -1.97 12.80
N HIS A 41 -6.24 -2.25 11.73
CA HIS A 41 -5.04 -3.10 11.74
C HIS A 41 -3.80 -2.35 11.25
N PRO A 42 -3.46 -1.17 11.79
CA PRO A 42 -2.46 -0.28 11.20
C PRO A 42 -1.08 -0.92 11.03
N THR A 43 -0.59 -1.65 12.05
CA THR A 43 0.72 -2.31 11.96
C THR A 43 0.73 -3.40 10.88
N VAL A 44 -0.31 -4.24 10.81
CA VAL A 44 -0.37 -5.34 9.83
C VAL A 44 -0.61 -4.80 8.42
N ALA A 45 -1.59 -3.94 8.23
CA ALA A 45 -1.97 -3.40 6.93
C ALA A 45 -0.87 -2.50 6.34
N CYS A 46 -0.32 -1.57 7.13
CA CYS A 46 0.64 -0.59 6.64
C CYS A 46 2.07 -1.15 6.66
N MET A 47 2.54 -1.70 7.78
CA MET A 47 3.93 -2.15 7.90
C MET A 47 4.11 -3.59 7.43
N GLY A 48 3.25 -4.50 7.87
CA GLY A 48 3.30 -5.92 7.51
C GLY A 48 3.00 -6.22 6.04
N SER A 49 2.25 -5.34 5.37
CA SER A 49 1.84 -5.50 3.98
C SER A 49 2.25 -4.31 3.11
N GLN A 50 1.64 -3.14 3.26
CA GLN A 50 1.73 -2.03 2.29
C GLN A 50 3.15 -1.51 2.06
N TYR A 51 3.94 -1.41 3.13
CA TYR A 51 5.29 -0.88 3.08
C TYR A 51 6.11 -1.55 1.97
N ALA A 52 6.75 -0.74 1.13
CA ALA A 52 7.62 -1.21 0.04
C ALA A 52 8.99 -1.61 0.58
N GLY A 53 9.02 -2.61 1.46
CA GLY A 53 10.22 -3.01 2.20
C GLY A 53 11.07 -4.09 1.52
N TRP A 54 10.56 -4.73 0.46
CA TRP A 54 11.28 -5.82 -0.20
C TRP A 54 12.02 -5.33 -1.43
N ARG A 55 13.35 -5.25 -1.35
CA ARG A 55 14.21 -5.03 -2.54
C ARG A 55 14.28 -6.32 -3.35
N ILE A 56 13.63 -6.38 -4.51
CA ILE A 56 13.65 -7.53 -5.42
C ILE A 56 14.67 -7.24 -6.52
N SER A 57 15.73 -8.02 -6.58
CA SER A 57 16.79 -7.91 -7.59
C SER A 57 17.07 -9.28 -8.20
N VAL A 58 16.73 -9.46 -9.48
CA VAL A 58 16.85 -10.73 -10.20
C VAL A 58 17.40 -10.47 -11.59
N GLY A 59 18.65 -10.86 -11.83
CA GLY A 59 19.34 -10.57 -13.09
C GLY A 59 19.42 -9.06 -13.35
N LYS A 60 18.78 -8.59 -14.43
CA LYS A 60 18.70 -7.16 -14.78
C LYS A 60 17.47 -6.46 -14.18
N TYR A 61 16.55 -7.19 -13.55
CA TYR A 61 15.34 -6.61 -12.97
C TYR A 61 15.62 -6.10 -11.55
N PHE A 62 15.13 -4.89 -11.28
CA PHE A 62 15.09 -4.31 -9.94
C PHE A 62 13.72 -3.69 -9.68
N GLY A 63 13.16 -3.92 -8.49
CA GLY A 63 11.91 -3.32 -8.05
C GLY A 63 11.74 -3.35 -6.54
N MET A 64 10.90 -2.45 -6.04
CA MET A 64 10.47 -2.45 -4.64
C MET A 64 9.14 -3.20 -4.53
N GLY A 65 9.15 -4.31 -3.80
CA GLY A 65 7.97 -5.11 -3.50
C GLY A 65 7.23 -4.58 -2.27
N SER A 66 5.92 -4.40 -2.43
CA SER A 66 4.92 -4.17 -1.38
C SER A 66 3.94 -5.34 -1.32
N GLY A 67 3.09 -5.36 -0.31
CA GLY A 67 1.95 -6.27 -0.23
C GLY A 67 2.18 -7.50 0.65
N PRO A 68 1.16 -8.36 0.77
CA PRO A 68 1.08 -9.41 1.79
C PRO A 68 2.16 -10.49 1.63
N ALA A 69 2.69 -10.70 0.42
CA ALA A 69 3.79 -11.64 0.19
C ALA A 69 5.03 -11.33 1.04
N ARG A 70 5.22 -10.07 1.45
CA ARG A 70 6.31 -9.67 2.35
C ARG A 70 6.25 -10.34 3.72
N ALA A 71 5.03 -10.60 4.24
CA ALA A 71 4.84 -11.28 5.51
C ALA A 71 5.27 -12.75 5.44
N LEU A 72 5.06 -13.41 4.29
CA LEU A 72 5.57 -14.77 4.05
C LEU A 72 7.09 -14.78 3.84
N GLY A 73 7.62 -13.79 3.11
CA GLY A 73 9.04 -13.66 2.84
C GLY A 73 9.87 -13.08 3.99
N LEU A 74 9.22 -12.59 5.06
CA LEU A 74 9.80 -11.82 6.17
C LEU A 74 10.74 -10.71 5.67
N LYS A 75 10.22 -9.78 4.86
CA LYS A 75 11.00 -8.73 4.19
C LYS A 75 10.63 -7.32 4.67
N PRO A 76 11.47 -6.65 5.49
CA PRO A 76 12.67 -7.14 6.17
C PRO A 76 12.31 -7.99 7.40
N LYS A 77 13.24 -8.81 7.90
CA LYS A 77 12.96 -9.80 8.97
C LYS A 77 12.68 -9.13 10.30
N GLU A 78 13.33 -8.00 10.56
CA GLU A 78 13.26 -7.24 11.82
C GLU A 78 11.90 -6.57 12.03
N LEU A 79 11.07 -6.50 11.00
CA LEU A 79 9.73 -5.90 11.06
C LEU A 79 8.65 -6.89 11.55
N TYR A 80 8.92 -8.20 11.53
CA TYR A 80 7.96 -9.27 11.82
C TYR A 80 8.39 -10.05 13.06
#